data_AF-A0A9W4IS58-F1
#
_entry.id   AF-A0A9W4IS58-F1
#
_cell.length_a   1.000
_cell.length_b   1.000
_cell.length_c   1.000
_cell.angle_alpha   90.00
_cell.angle_beta   90.00
_cell.angle_gamma   90.00
#
_symmetry.space_group_name_H-M   'P 1'
#
loop_
_entity.id
_entity.type
_entity.pdbx_description
1 polymer ?
#
loop_
_entity_poly.entity_id
_entity_poly.type
_entity_poly.pdbx_seq_one_letter_code
_entity_poly.pdbx_strand_id
1 'polypeptide(L)'
;MLDLFDFVTERGGDIKKIKESQQKRFAPEETVDEVIALYEEARRARYEVTQLRSVMNGVQKEIGMKKKVGLTAAVRCGGVLIRRSTEQGRCHRTSPKKSRPREAEEGTRGCRRRKGNNQLVKTWAPENVQMDRPSCLSHHEVLTRLDGYDPERGVKIVGHRGYCLTGYGLFLNLALVNYGLEFLFNKGYTPNQPPQFMLRDLMAKTAQLEQFDEELYKVTESEDKATDKYLIATSEQPLSALHDSEWLQDKELPIKYAGYSTCYRKEAGSHGKDAWGIFRVHQFEKIEQFVLTKPEDSWQAFEDMMSNSEEFYKSLGLPYQIVAIVSGALNNAAAKKYDLEAWFPFQKEYKELVSCSNCTDYQSRALEIRYGIKKATDLKKTYVHALNATLCATERTLCCVLENYQREDGIEVPEVLRKYIPGQPEFLPYTKELPKDTTSSKTKKAKGTEAPTQKMENLKV
;
A
#
# COMPACT_ATOMS: atom_id res chain seq x y z
N MET A 1 -0.91 10.50 -8.56
CA MET A 1 -1.64 11.08 -9.69
C MET A 1 -0.74 11.21 -10.92
N LEU A 2 -1.30 11.06 -12.12
CA LEU A 2 -0.60 11.26 -13.40
C LEU A 2 -0.28 12.75 -13.67
N ASP A 3 0.67 13.02 -14.58
CA ASP A 3 0.96 14.40 -15.03
C ASP A 3 -0.20 14.95 -15.86
N LEU A 4 -0.67 16.16 -15.54
CA LEU A 4 -1.70 16.84 -16.35
C LEU A 4 -1.26 17.06 -17.80
N PHE A 5 0.04 17.19 -18.06
CA PHE A 5 0.54 17.33 -19.42
C PHE A 5 0.46 16.03 -20.23
N ASP A 6 0.27 14.88 -19.60
CA ASP A 6 0.08 13.62 -20.32
C ASP A 6 -1.31 13.54 -20.98
N PHE A 7 -2.26 14.36 -20.51
CA PHE A 7 -3.60 14.53 -21.08
C PHE A 7 -3.65 15.58 -22.21
N VAL A 8 -2.54 16.26 -22.51
CA VAL A 8 -2.51 17.39 -23.45
C VAL A 8 -1.60 17.06 -24.62
N THR A 9 -2.19 16.77 -25.78
CA THR A 9 -1.47 16.42 -27.02
C THR A 9 -0.51 17.54 -27.47
N GLU A 10 -0.90 18.80 -27.36
CA GLU A 10 -0.05 19.98 -27.66
C GLU A 10 1.24 20.03 -26.83
N ARG A 11 1.28 19.34 -25.69
CA ARG A 11 2.42 19.28 -24.76
C ARG A 11 3.10 17.91 -24.74
N GLY A 12 2.89 17.11 -25.78
CA GLY A 12 3.50 15.79 -25.95
C GLY A 12 2.83 14.67 -25.13
N GLY A 13 1.61 14.89 -24.63
CA GLY A 13 0.80 13.85 -23.99
C GLY A 13 0.22 12.85 -24.98
N ASP A 14 0.03 11.61 -24.51
CA ASP A 14 -0.55 10.50 -25.29
C ASP A 14 -1.85 10.02 -24.64
N ILE A 15 -2.95 10.64 -25.04
CA ILE A 15 -4.30 10.34 -24.54
C ILE A 15 -4.68 8.88 -24.85
N LYS A 16 -4.25 8.35 -26.00
CA LYS A 16 -4.58 6.99 -26.42
C LYS A 16 -3.98 5.98 -25.44
N LYS A 17 -2.72 6.19 -25.05
CA LYS A 17 -2.05 5.35 -24.06
C LYS A 17 -2.74 5.38 -22.69
N ILE A 18 -3.26 6.53 -22.26
CA ILE A 18 -4.00 6.64 -20.98
C ILE A 18 -5.33 5.87 -21.08
N LYS A 19 -6.10 6.04 -22.16
CA LYS A 19 -7.34 5.27 -22.38
C LYS A 19 -7.08 3.76 -22.46
N GLU A 20 -6.01 3.34 -23.14
CA GLU A 20 -5.58 1.94 -23.16
C GLU A 20 -5.23 1.41 -21.76
N SER A 21 -4.64 2.24 -20.88
CA SER A 21 -4.39 1.88 -19.48
C SER A 21 -5.69 1.66 -18.71
N GLN A 22 -6.65 2.60 -18.81
CA GLN A 22 -7.97 2.48 -18.18
C GLN A 22 -8.70 1.21 -18.65
N GLN A 23 -8.69 0.92 -19.95
CA GLN A 23 -9.26 -0.30 -20.52
C GLN A 23 -8.61 -1.59 -19.98
N LYS A 24 -7.30 -1.58 -19.76
CA LYS A 24 -6.57 -2.71 -19.18
C LYS A 24 -6.96 -2.92 -17.73
N ARG A 25 -7.22 -1.86 -16.98
CA ARG A 25 -7.60 -1.88 -15.58
C ARG A 25 -9.11 -2.06 -15.34
N PHE A 26 -9.91 -2.08 -16.41
CA PHE A 26 -11.38 -2.14 -16.34
C PHE A 26 -11.99 -0.90 -15.68
N ALA A 27 -11.29 0.24 -15.76
CA ALA A 27 -11.75 1.52 -15.28
C ALA A 27 -12.44 2.31 -16.42
N PRO A 28 -13.34 3.25 -16.10
CA PRO A 28 -14.02 4.09 -17.09
C PRO A 28 -13.04 4.91 -17.92
N GLU A 29 -13.21 4.93 -19.23
CA GLU A 29 -12.42 5.76 -20.15
C GLU A 29 -12.90 7.20 -20.17
N GLU A 30 -14.18 7.41 -19.86
CA GLU A 30 -14.86 8.70 -19.83
C GLU A 30 -14.16 9.65 -18.84
N THR A 31 -13.56 9.12 -17.78
CA THR A 31 -12.75 9.88 -16.83
C THR A 31 -11.58 10.62 -17.49
N VAL A 32 -10.99 10.07 -18.56
CA VAL A 32 -9.92 10.74 -19.30
C VAL A 32 -10.46 11.99 -20.01
N ASP A 33 -11.64 11.88 -20.62
CA ASP A 33 -12.29 13.00 -21.31
C ASP A 33 -12.77 14.07 -20.33
N GLU A 34 -13.29 13.68 -19.16
CA GLU A 34 -13.64 14.59 -18.06
C GLU A 34 -12.43 15.38 -17.57
N VAL A 35 -11.28 14.73 -17.37
CA VAL A 35 -10.04 15.40 -16.95
C VAL A 35 -9.57 16.41 -17.99
N ILE A 36 -9.66 16.09 -19.28
CA ILE A 36 -9.31 17.01 -20.37
C ILE A 36 -10.24 18.23 -20.36
N ALA A 37 -11.55 18.03 -20.23
CA ALA A 37 -12.53 19.11 -20.18
C ALA A 37 -12.27 20.07 -19.00
N LEU A 38 -12.03 19.51 -17.80
CA LEU A 38 -11.70 20.29 -16.61
C LEU A 38 -10.36 21.03 -16.75
N TYR A 39 -9.38 20.42 -17.41
CA TYR A 39 -8.11 21.08 -17.70
C TYR A 39 -8.29 22.29 -18.63
N GLU A 40 -9.09 22.15 -19.69
CA GLU A 40 -9.39 23.25 -20.60
C GLU A 40 -10.13 24.39 -19.91
N GLU A 41 -11.14 24.07 -19.08
CA GLU A 41 -11.85 25.05 -18.28
C GLU A 41 -10.90 25.80 -17.35
N ALA A 42 -10.03 25.07 -16.64
CA ALA A 42 -9.02 25.66 -15.78
C ALA A 42 -7.97 26.48 -16.56
N ARG A 43 -7.65 26.10 -17.81
CA ARG A 43 -6.75 26.84 -18.71
C ARG A 43 -7.40 28.17 -19.12
N ARG A 44 -8.68 28.17 -19.52
CA ARG A 44 -9.45 29.37 -19.88
C ARG A 44 -9.57 30.32 -18.70
N ALA A 45 -9.98 29.82 -17.54
CA ALA A 45 -10.07 30.62 -16.31
C ALA A 45 -8.72 31.25 -15.90
N ARG A 46 -7.60 30.52 -16.04
CA ARG A 46 -6.26 31.06 -15.78
C ARG A 46 -5.86 32.15 -16.77
N TYR A 47 -6.21 31.99 -18.04
CA TYR A 47 -5.98 33.01 -19.05
C TYR A 47 -6.77 34.29 -18.75
N GLU A 48 -8.06 34.17 -18.42
CA GLU A 48 -8.91 35.29 -18.02
C GLU A 48 -8.36 36.03 -16.80
N VAL A 49 -7.95 35.30 -15.76
CA VAL A 49 -7.31 35.91 -14.57
C VAL A 49 -6.02 36.65 -14.94
N THR A 50 -5.26 36.15 -15.91
CA THR A 50 -4.02 36.80 -16.37
C THR A 50 -4.33 38.08 -17.16
N GLN A 51 -5.36 38.06 -18.01
CA GLN A 51 -5.83 39.25 -18.73
C GLN A 51 -6.36 40.31 -17.75
N LEU A 52 -7.19 39.91 -16.79
CA LEU A 52 -7.69 40.80 -15.73
C LEU A 52 -6.55 41.43 -14.91
N ARG A 53 -5.49 40.66 -14.60
CA ARG A 53 -4.29 41.19 -13.94
C ARG A 53 -3.54 42.20 -14.81
N SER A 54 -3.42 41.95 -16.11
CA SER A 54 -2.81 42.87 -17.05
C SER A 54 -3.56 44.21 -17.09
N VAL A 55 -4.89 44.16 -17.23
CA VAL A 55 -5.76 45.34 -17.19
C VAL A 55 -5.65 46.08 -15.85
N MET A 56 -5.67 45.35 -14.73
CA MET A 56 -5.52 45.94 -13.39
C MET A 56 -4.19 46.68 -13.24
N ASN A 57 -3.09 46.10 -13.70
CA ASN A 57 -1.77 46.73 -13.67
C ASN A 57 -1.71 47.97 -14.58
N GLY A 58 -2.38 47.92 -15.74
CA GLY A 58 -2.53 49.09 -16.63
C GLY A 58 -3.28 50.24 -15.96
N VAL A 59 -4.44 49.96 -15.36
CA VAL A 59 -5.25 50.94 -14.63
C VAL A 59 -4.47 51.51 -13.43
N GLN A 60 -3.71 50.69 -12.69
CA GLN A 60 -2.86 51.17 -11.61
C GLN A 60 -1.78 52.15 -12.09
N LYS A 61 -1.15 51.88 -13.24
CA LYS A 61 -0.18 52.81 -13.85
C LYS A 61 -0.83 54.14 -14.22
N GLU A 62 -2.01 54.10 -14.83
CA GLU A 62 -2.78 55.31 -15.17
C GLU A 62 -3.18 56.12 -13.94
N ILE A 63 -3.64 55.47 -12.88
CA ILE A 63 -3.95 56.13 -11.61
C ILE A 63 -2.70 56.80 -11.04
N GLY A 64 -1.56 56.12 -11.06
CA GLY A 64 -0.28 56.67 -10.63
C GLY A 64 0.13 57.93 -11.42
N MET A 65 -0.07 57.92 -12.74
CA MET A 65 0.18 59.09 -13.59
C MET A 65 -0.82 60.23 -13.32
N LYS A 66 -2.11 59.94 -13.25
CA LYS A 66 -3.17 60.95 -13.03
C LYS A 66 -3.10 61.58 -11.62
N LYS A 67 -2.62 60.82 -10.61
CA LYS A 67 -2.36 61.33 -9.26
C LYS A 67 -1.21 62.35 -9.24
N LYS A 68 -0.19 62.19 -10.10
CA LYS A 68 0.89 63.19 -10.26
C LYS A 68 0.41 64.50 -10.89
N VAL A 69 -0.69 64.47 -11.65
CA VAL A 69 -1.26 65.63 -12.37
C VAL A 69 -2.46 66.25 -11.61
N GLY A 70 -2.76 65.79 -10.38
CA GLY A 70 -3.79 66.41 -9.52
C GLY A 70 -5.26 66.08 -9.86
N LEU A 71 -5.52 65.15 -10.79
CA LEU A 71 -6.88 64.79 -11.23
C LEU A 71 -7.54 63.77 -10.28
N THR A 72 -8.23 64.26 -9.23
CA THR A 72 -8.83 63.44 -8.16
C THR A 72 -10.08 62.64 -8.56
N ALA A 73 -10.86 63.09 -9.54
CA ALA A 73 -12.07 62.38 -10.00
C ALA A 73 -11.75 61.06 -10.73
N ALA A 74 -10.73 61.06 -11.59
CA ALA A 74 -10.31 59.89 -12.36
C ALA A 74 -9.69 58.78 -11.48
N VAL A 75 -9.04 59.15 -10.37
CA VAL A 75 -8.49 58.21 -9.38
C VAL A 75 -9.59 57.41 -8.70
N ARG A 76 -10.76 58.02 -8.44
CA ARG A 76 -11.92 57.37 -7.81
C ARG A 76 -12.54 56.32 -8.72
N CYS A 77 -12.75 56.63 -10.00
CA CYS A 77 -13.27 55.68 -10.99
C CYS A 77 -12.34 54.48 -11.21
N GLY A 78 -11.03 54.71 -11.30
CA GLY A 78 -10.04 53.63 -11.44
C GLY A 78 -10.01 52.67 -10.23
N GLY A 79 -10.20 53.19 -9.00
CA GLY A 79 -10.28 52.39 -7.78
C GLY A 79 -11.50 51.45 -7.73
N VAL A 80 -12.64 51.88 -8.28
CA VAL A 80 -13.86 51.04 -8.39
C VAL A 80 -13.66 49.92 -9.41
N LEU A 81 -12.99 50.20 -10.52
CA LEU A 81 -12.66 49.18 -11.54
C LEU A 81 -11.74 48.10 -10.97
N ILE A 82 -10.69 48.50 -10.23
CA ILE A 82 -9.76 47.56 -9.58
C ILE A 82 -10.52 46.66 -8.60
N ARG A 83 -11.39 47.22 -7.75
CA ARG A 83 -12.20 46.42 -6.80
C ARG A 83 -13.06 45.39 -7.53
N ARG A 84 -13.78 45.78 -8.57
CA ARG A 84 -14.60 44.88 -9.40
C ARG A 84 -13.78 43.77 -10.06
N SER A 85 -12.63 44.10 -10.66
CA SER A 85 -11.75 43.10 -11.27
C SER A 85 -11.11 42.16 -10.23
N THR A 86 -10.88 42.64 -9.00
CA THR A 86 -10.37 41.82 -7.89
C THR A 86 -11.42 40.84 -7.38
N GLU A 87 -12.67 41.27 -7.25
CA GLU A 87 -13.81 40.42 -6.90
C GLU A 87 -14.10 39.38 -7.99
N GLN A 88 -14.09 39.78 -9.26
CA GLN A 88 -14.21 38.85 -10.38
C GLN A 88 -13.08 37.83 -10.42
N GLY A 89 -11.83 38.25 -10.21
CA GLY A 89 -10.68 37.34 -10.13
C GLY A 89 -10.73 36.39 -8.92
N ARG A 90 -11.34 36.80 -7.80
CA ARG A 90 -11.61 35.91 -6.65
C ARG A 90 -12.69 34.88 -6.99
N CYS A 91 -13.80 35.31 -7.60
CA CYS A 91 -14.89 34.43 -8.02
C CYS A 91 -14.38 33.33 -8.96
N HIS A 92 -13.63 33.69 -10.01
CA HIS A 92 -13.06 32.73 -10.98
C HIS A 92 -12.02 31.78 -10.35
N ARG A 93 -11.34 32.18 -9.26
CA ARG A 93 -10.43 31.30 -8.51
C ARG A 93 -11.14 30.30 -7.61
N THR A 94 -12.36 30.62 -7.16
CA THR A 94 -13.16 29.76 -6.30
C THR A 94 -14.05 28.78 -7.06
N SER A 95 -14.40 29.08 -8.31
CA SER A 95 -15.34 28.30 -9.12
C SER A 95 -14.92 26.85 -9.43
N PRO A 96 -13.64 26.48 -9.67
CA PRO A 96 -13.32 25.10 -10.05
C PRO A 96 -13.09 24.14 -8.86
N LYS A 97 -13.34 24.54 -7.61
CA LYS A 97 -12.98 23.73 -6.43
C LYS A 97 -13.98 22.62 -6.05
N LYS A 98 -15.09 22.44 -6.78
CA LYS A 98 -16.22 21.61 -6.32
C LYS A 98 -16.21 20.14 -6.75
N SER A 99 -15.30 19.71 -7.63
CA SER A 99 -15.13 18.29 -7.95
C SER A 99 -13.65 17.98 -8.06
N ARG A 100 -13.13 17.12 -7.19
CA ARG A 100 -11.90 16.39 -7.51
C ARG A 100 -12.28 15.40 -8.62
N PRO A 101 -11.70 15.48 -9.83
CA PRO A 101 -11.94 14.44 -10.83
C PRO A 101 -11.50 13.09 -10.29
N ARG A 102 -12.12 12.01 -10.78
CA ARG A 102 -11.60 10.66 -10.55
C ARG A 102 -10.16 10.62 -11.09
N GLU A 103 -9.24 10.09 -10.30
CA GLU A 103 -7.84 10.00 -10.71
C GLU A 103 -7.69 8.89 -11.75
N ALA A 104 -7.06 9.21 -12.88
CA ALA A 104 -6.65 8.20 -13.84
C ALA A 104 -5.52 7.35 -13.24
N GLU A 105 -5.53 6.07 -13.58
CA GLU A 105 -4.67 5.07 -12.98
C GLU A 105 -3.31 5.00 -13.69
N GLU A 106 -2.26 4.67 -12.94
CA GLU A 106 -0.88 4.60 -13.47
C GLU A 106 -0.76 3.58 -14.62
N GLY A 107 0.15 3.81 -15.57
CA GLY A 107 0.33 2.94 -16.72
C GLY A 107 0.73 1.51 -16.33
N THR A 108 -0.07 0.50 -16.71
CA THR A 108 0.27 -0.90 -16.38
C THR A 108 1.25 -1.53 -17.38
N ARG A 109 2.38 -2.05 -16.89
CA ARG A 109 3.25 -2.96 -17.67
C ARG A 109 2.76 -4.40 -17.50
N GLY A 110 1.81 -4.84 -18.33
CA GLY A 110 1.27 -6.20 -18.29
C GLY A 110 0.11 -6.48 -19.26
N CYS A 111 -0.27 -7.75 -19.39
CA CYS A 111 -1.37 -8.22 -20.23
C CYS A 111 -2.74 -7.94 -19.58
N ARG A 112 -3.71 -7.48 -20.38
CA ARG A 112 -5.12 -7.28 -19.98
C ARG A 112 -5.73 -8.61 -19.52
N ARG A 113 -5.97 -8.80 -18.22
CA ARG A 113 -6.56 -10.02 -17.67
C ARG A 113 -7.49 -9.71 -16.49
N ARG A 114 -8.59 -10.45 -16.36
CA ARG A 114 -9.54 -10.36 -15.24
C ARG A 114 -8.99 -11.04 -13.98
N LYS A 115 -9.56 -10.72 -12.81
CA LYS A 115 -9.26 -11.35 -11.51
C LYS A 115 -9.30 -12.90 -11.64
N GLY A 116 -8.29 -13.58 -11.09
CA GLY A 116 -8.16 -15.05 -11.12
C GLY A 116 -7.15 -15.61 -12.14
N ASN A 117 -6.55 -14.78 -13.00
CA ASN A 117 -5.58 -15.20 -14.01
C ASN A 117 -4.17 -14.61 -13.78
N ASN A 118 -3.75 -14.51 -12.52
CA ASN A 118 -2.40 -14.06 -12.17
C ASN A 118 -1.36 -14.96 -12.85
N GLN A 119 -0.29 -14.37 -13.37
CA GLN A 119 0.77 -15.14 -14.00
C GLN A 119 1.70 -15.68 -12.92
N LEU A 120 1.88 -16.99 -12.87
CA LEU A 120 2.93 -17.61 -12.06
C LEU A 120 4.30 -17.23 -12.67
N VAL A 121 5.12 -16.54 -11.88
CA VAL A 121 6.45 -16.09 -12.28
C VAL A 121 7.51 -17.11 -11.86
N LYS A 122 7.41 -17.59 -10.61
CA LYS A 122 8.42 -18.45 -10.00
C LYS A 122 7.82 -19.24 -8.85
N THR A 123 8.40 -20.40 -8.55
CA THR A 123 8.11 -21.18 -7.35
C THR A 123 9.41 -21.54 -6.64
N TRP A 124 9.34 -21.71 -5.32
CA TRP A 124 10.45 -22.20 -4.52
C TRP A 124 9.95 -22.98 -3.31
N ALA A 125 10.66 -24.05 -2.96
CA ALA A 125 10.42 -24.86 -1.79
C ALA A 125 11.75 -25.43 -1.28
N PRO A 126 11.94 -25.62 0.04
CA PRO A 126 13.06 -26.40 0.57
C PRO A 126 13.05 -27.83 0.02
N GLU A 127 14.22 -28.42 -0.24
CA GLU A 127 14.35 -29.75 -0.88
C GLU A 127 13.59 -30.87 -0.15
N ASN A 128 13.52 -30.80 1.17
CA ASN A 128 12.89 -31.82 2.02
C ASN A 128 11.52 -31.41 2.57
N VAL A 129 10.87 -30.38 2.01
CA VAL A 129 9.57 -29.95 2.53
C VAL A 129 8.45 -30.91 2.10
N GLN A 130 7.76 -31.50 3.08
CA GLN A 130 6.52 -32.20 2.82
C GLN A 130 5.36 -31.20 2.71
N MET A 131 4.86 -30.98 1.49
CA MET A 131 3.77 -30.03 1.21
C MET A 131 2.39 -30.54 1.66
N ASP A 132 2.13 -31.86 1.53
CA ASP A 132 0.88 -32.47 2.00
C ASP A 132 1.05 -33.09 3.39
N ARG A 133 0.45 -32.45 4.39
CA ARG A 133 0.49 -32.87 5.80
C ARG A 133 -0.94 -33.06 6.32
N PRO A 134 -1.54 -34.25 6.16
CA PRO A 134 -2.93 -34.51 6.56
C PRO A 134 -3.21 -34.34 8.06
N SER A 135 -2.18 -34.47 8.90
CA SER A 135 -2.25 -34.31 10.35
C SER A 135 -2.00 -32.87 10.82
N CYS A 136 -1.64 -31.95 9.92
CA CYS A 136 -1.34 -30.54 10.22
C CYS A 136 -2.53 -29.88 10.94
N LEU A 137 -2.23 -29.16 12.02
CA LEU A 137 -3.16 -28.26 12.68
C LEU A 137 -3.14 -26.90 11.98
N SER A 138 -4.27 -26.19 12.04
CA SER A 138 -4.33 -24.79 11.60
C SER A 138 -3.46 -23.89 12.47
N HIS A 139 -2.94 -22.78 11.92
CA HIS A 139 -2.10 -21.85 12.69
C HIS A 139 -2.73 -21.37 14.01
N HIS A 140 -4.05 -21.15 14.08
CA HIS A 140 -4.72 -20.68 15.29
C HIS A 140 -4.84 -21.76 16.37
N GLU A 141 -4.90 -23.03 15.98
CA GLU A 141 -4.85 -24.16 16.91
C GLU A 141 -3.44 -24.36 17.44
N VAL A 142 -2.42 -24.28 16.58
CA VAL A 142 -1.01 -24.33 17.00
C VAL A 142 -0.72 -23.23 18.00
N LEU A 143 -1.13 -21.99 17.71
CA LEU A 143 -0.91 -20.85 18.61
C LEU A 143 -1.68 -20.98 19.93
N THR A 144 -2.88 -21.57 19.91
CA THR A 144 -3.65 -21.91 21.13
C THR A 144 -2.90 -22.95 21.97
N ARG A 145 -2.40 -24.03 21.35
CA ARG A 145 -1.69 -25.11 22.06
C ARG A 145 -0.37 -24.65 22.67
N LEU A 146 0.29 -23.65 22.07
CA LEU A 146 1.49 -23.02 22.61
C LEU A 146 1.19 -22.04 23.76
N ASP A 147 -0.08 -21.76 24.04
CA ASP A 147 -0.50 -20.66 24.90
C ASP A 147 0.10 -19.30 24.46
N GLY A 148 0.25 -19.13 23.14
CA GLY A 148 0.94 -18.02 22.51
C GLY A 148 0.06 -16.80 22.22
N TYR A 149 -1.27 -16.93 22.37
CA TYR A 149 -2.19 -15.81 22.24
C TYR A 149 -3.51 -16.03 22.98
N ASP A 150 -4.23 -14.93 23.24
CA ASP A 150 -5.54 -14.89 23.88
C ASP A 150 -6.54 -14.12 23.00
N PRO A 151 -7.27 -14.82 22.11
CA PRO A 151 -8.29 -14.19 21.27
C PRO A 151 -9.57 -13.88 22.06
N GLU A 152 -9.88 -14.62 23.13
CA GLU A 152 -11.12 -14.43 23.89
C GLU A 152 -11.09 -13.09 24.65
N ARG A 153 -10.01 -12.84 25.39
CA ARG A 153 -9.82 -11.56 26.09
C ARG A 153 -9.55 -10.43 25.12
N GLY A 154 -8.85 -10.69 24.01
CA GLY A 154 -8.68 -9.71 22.94
C GLY A 154 -10.01 -9.22 22.37
N VAL A 155 -10.91 -10.14 22.01
CA VAL A 155 -12.25 -9.81 21.51
C VAL A 155 -13.08 -9.07 22.56
N LYS A 156 -12.97 -9.45 23.83
CA LYS A 156 -13.64 -8.73 24.92
C LYS A 156 -13.19 -7.26 25.03
N ILE A 157 -11.94 -6.94 24.71
CA ILE A 157 -11.37 -5.59 24.87
C ILE A 157 -11.69 -4.70 23.65
N VAL A 158 -11.46 -5.19 22.43
CA VAL A 158 -11.54 -4.35 21.20
C VAL A 158 -12.61 -4.78 20.19
N GLY A 159 -13.34 -5.86 20.47
CA GLY A 159 -14.33 -6.43 19.57
C GLY A 159 -13.76 -7.45 18.58
N HIS A 160 -14.51 -7.74 17.52
CA HIS A 160 -14.17 -8.75 16.52
C HIS A 160 -12.71 -8.64 16.04
N ARG A 161 -12.01 -9.79 15.92
CA ARG A 161 -10.58 -9.92 15.58
C ARG A 161 -9.59 -9.31 16.59
N GLY A 162 -10.04 -8.92 17.77
CA GLY A 162 -9.15 -8.60 18.87
C GLY A 162 -8.34 -9.81 19.34
N TYR A 163 -7.06 -9.61 19.66
CA TYR A 163 -6.18 -10.64 20.22
C TYR A 163 -5.17 -10.02 21.18
N CYS A 164 -4.57 -10.85 22.03
CA CYS A 164 -3.36 -10.51 22.77
C CYS A 164 -2.30 -11.58 22.48
N LEU A 165 -1.08 -11.21 22.08
CA LEU A 165 0.03 -12.16 22.05
C LEU A 165 0.57 -12.37 23.46
N THR A 166 0.85 -13.62 23.83
CA THR A 166 1.32 -14.03 25.15
C THR A 166 2.51 -14.97 25.04
N GLY A 167 3.33 -15.03 26.10
CA GLY A 167 4.46 -15.97 26.18
C GLY A 167 5.32 -16.00 24.92
N TYR A 168 5.54 -17.19 24.37
CA TYR A 168 6.34 -17.37 23.16
C TYR A 168 5.70 -16.81 21.88
N GLY A 169 4.37 -16.62 21.83
CA GLY A 169 3.75 -15.96 20.66
C GLY A 169 4.21 -14.52 20.51
N LEU A 170 4.37 -13.80 21.64
CA LEU A 170 4.95 -12.46 21.64
C LEU A 170 6.44 -12.48 21.25
N PHE A 171 7.23 -13.39 21.83
CA PHE A 171 8.66 -13.48 21.50
C PHE A 171 8.91 -13.89 20.04
N LEU A 172 8.09 -14.75 19.45
CA LEU A 172 8.17 -15.09 18.03
C LEU A 172 7.85 -13.88 17.14
N ASN A 173 6.85 -13.07 17.49
CA ASN A 173 6.53 -11.83 16.78
C ASN A 173 7.72 -10.85 16.84
N LEU A 174 8.26 -10.60 18.03
CA LEU A 174 9.42 -9.74 18.22
C LEU A 174 10.68 -10.29 17.52
N ALA A 175 10.85 -11.61 17.45
CA ALA A 175 11.93 -12.24 16.71
C ALA A 175 11.83 -11.95 15.21
N LEU A 176 10.63 -12.03 14.61
CA LEU A 176 10.39 -11.67 13.22
C LEU A 176 10.65 -10.19 12.95
N VAL A 177 10.22 -9.29 13.85
CA VAL A 177 10.50 -7.85 13.77
C VAL A 177 12.01 -7.59 13.73
N ASN A 178 12.74 -8.10 14.73
CA ASN A 178 14.17 -7.86 14.85
C ASN A 178 14.97 -8.51 13.71
N TYR A 179 14.60 -9.72 13.31
CA TYR A 179 15.24 -10.40 12.19
C TYR A 179 15.02 -9.65 10.88
N GLY A 180 13.79 -9.19 10.61
CA GLY A 180 13.49 -8.41 9.41
C GLY A 180 14.26 -7.08 9.34
N LEU A 181 14.37 -6.37 10.46
CA LEU A 181 15.16 -5.14 10.54
C LEU A 181 16.66 -5.39 10.34
N GLU A 182 17.23 -6.39 11.03
CA GLU A 182 18.64 -6.77 10.84
C GLU A 182 18.92 -7.18 9.39
N PHE A 183 18.02 -7.97 8.78
CA PHE A 183 18.14 -8.44 7.41
C PHE A 183 18.25 -7.28 6.41
N LEU A 184 17.38 -6.28 6.51
CA LEU A 184 17.42 -5.11 5.63
C LEU A 184 18.57 -4.16 5.96
N PHE A 185 18.92 -3.99 7.24
CA PHE A 185 20.08 -3.21 7.66
C PHE A 185 21.38 -3.73 7.00
N ASN A 186 21.57 -5.05 7.01
CA ASN A 186 22.70 -5.71 6.36
C ASN A 186 22.70 -5.59 4.83
N LYS A 187 21.58 -5.16 4.23
CA LYS A 187 21.42 -4.85 2.79
C LYS A 187 21.52 -3.35 2.49
N GLY A 188 21.92 -2.53 3.46
CA GLY A 188 22.11 -1.09 3.30
C GLY A 188 20.81 -0.27 3.34
N TYR A 189 19.73 -0.82 3.88
CA TYR A 189 18.53 -0.04 4.19
C TYR A 189 18.71 0.68 5.52
N THR A 190 18.19 1.90 5.61
CA THR A 190 18.17 2.70 6.84
C THR A 190 16.92 2.34 7.67
N PRO A 191 17.06 1.79 8.89
CA PRO A 191 15.92 1.53 9.77
C PRO A 191 15.15 2.82 10.08
N ASN A 192 13.83 2.77 9.99
CA ASN A 192 12.96 3.92 10.23
C ASN A 192 11.64 3.47 10.89
N GLN A 193 11.29 4.09 12.02
CA GLN A 193 9.98 3.94 12.64
C GLN A 193 9.20 5.25 12.46
N PRO A 194 8.30 5.34 11.47
CA PRO A 194 7.53 6.56 11.25
C PRO A 194 6.40 6.74 12.27
N PRO A 195 5.81 7.95 12.38
CA PRO A 195 4.58 8.16 13.13
C PRO A 195 3.45 7.25 12.64
N GLN A 196 2.64 6.73 13.56
CA GLN A 196 1.56 5.79 13.25
C GLN A 196 0.22 6.46 12.91
N PHE A 197 0.21 7.79 12.85
CA PHE A 197 -0.92 8.58 12.38
C PHE A 197 -0.44 9.74 11.54
N MET A 198 -1.22 10.11 10.52
CA MET A 198 -0.91 11.20 9.61
C MET A 198 -2.03 12.24 9.59
N LEU A 199 -1.66 13.49 9.34
CA LEU A 199 -2.62 14.55 9.02
C LEU A 199 -3.44 14.17 7.79
N ARG A 200 -4.74 14.47 7.80
CA ARG A 200 -5.66 14.19 6.68
C ARG A 200 -5.12 14.63 5.32
N ASP A 201 -4.56 15.83 5.24
CA ASP A 201 -4.08 16.39 3.98
C ASP A 201 -2.84 15.68 3.43
N LEU A 202 -1.97 15.15 4.30
CA LEU A 202 -0.83 14.32 3.87
C LEU A 202 -1.28 12.91 3.52
N MET A 203 -2.14 12.30 4.34
CA MET A 203 -2.71 10.98 4.04
C MET A 203 -3.40 10.97 2.67
N ALA A 204 -4.11 12.04 2.32
CA ALA A 204 -4.80 12.16 1.03
C ALA A 204 -3.87 12.27 -0.19
N LYS A 205 -2.56 12.48 0.01
CA LYS A 205 -1.55 12.45 -1.08
C LYS A 205 -0.95 11.06 -1.28
N THR A 206 -1.07 10.17 -0.30
CA THR A 206 -0.42 8.85 -0.28
C THR A 206 -1.41 7.70 -0.38
N ALA A 207 -2.64 7.90 0.10
CA ALA A 207 -3.74 6.94 0.07
C ALA A 207 -4.82 7.33 -0.97
N GLN A 208 -5.47 6.31 -1.52
CA GLN A 208 -6.62 6.44 -2.41
C GLN A 208 -7.88 6.80 -1.63
N LEU A 209 -8.86 7.41 -2.31
CA LEU A 209 -10.11 7.85 -1.71
C LEU A 209 -10.87 6.69 -1.06
N GLU A 210 -10.93 5.55 -1.73
CA GLU A 210 -11.59 4.34 -1.26
C GLU A 210 -11.00 3.84 0.06
N GLN A 211 -9.69 4.04 0.28
CA GLN A 211 -9.00 3.61 1.51
C GLN A 211 -9.45 4.39 2.75
N PHE A 212 -9.91 5.64 2.61
CA PHE A 212 -10.43 6.41 3.75
C PHE A 212 -11.66 5.76 4.36
N ASP A 213 -12.55 5.25 3.50
CA ASP A 213 -13.80 4.64 3.92
C ASP A 213 -13.57 3.20 4.37
N GLU A 214 -12.84 2.41 3.58
CA GLU A 214 -12.74 0.95 3.74
C GLU A 214 -11.59 0.48 4.65
N GLU A 215 -10.47 1.21 4.72
CA GLU A 215 -9.23 0.73 5.36
C GLU A 215 -8.81 1.56 6.59
N LEU A 216 -8.89 2.89 6.53
CA LEU A 216 -8.24 3.78 7.50
C LEU A 216 -9.11 4.12 8.71
N TYR A 217 -8.57 3.92 9.92
CA TYR A 217 -9.18 4.44 11.15
C TYR A 217 -8.91 5.93 11.30
N LYS A 218 -9.94 6.68 11.70
CA LYS A 218 -9.87 8.12 11.93
C LYS A 218 -9.59 8.42 13.40
N VAL A 219 -8.69 9.36 13.66
CA VAL A 219 -8.33 9.87 14.98
C VAL A 219 -8.77 11.33 15.06
N THR A 220 -9.61 11.66 16.04
CA THR A 220 -10.18 13.00 16.24
C THR A 220 -9.77 13.52 17.61
N GLU A 221 -9.13 14.69 17.64
CA GLU A 221 -8.74 15.36 18.89
C GLU A 221 -9.78 16.38 19.37
N SER A 222 -10.56 16.94 18.45
CA SER A 222 -11.61 17.92 18.74
C SER A 222 -12.76 17.81 17.73
N GLU A 223 -13.80 18.61 17.91
CA GLU A 223 -14.88 18.73 16.90
C GLU A 223 -14.41 19.40 15.60
N ASP A 224 -13.25 20.06 15.60
CA ASP A 224 -12.65 20.65 14.41
C ASP A 224 -12.06 19.56 13.50
N LYS A 225 -12.79 19.25 12.43
CA LYS A 225 -12.40 18.29 11.39
C LYS A 225 -11.10 18.66 10.67
N ALA A 226 -10.62 19.91 10.76
CA ALA A 226 -9.31 20.28 10.23
C ALA A 226 -8.16 19.63 11.00
N THR A 227 -8.41 19.18 12.23
CA THR A 227 -7.44 18.48 13.08
C THR A 227 -7.48 16.95 12.95
N ASP A 228 -8.39 16.42 12.11
CA ASP A 228 -8.54 14.98 11.87
C ASP A 228 -7.23 14.36 11.38
N LYS A 229 -6.86 13.24 12.01
CA LYS A 229 -5.73 12.40 11.64
C LYS A 229 -6.23 11.01 11.29
N TYR A 230 -5.39 10.21 10.66
CA TYR A 230 -5.70 8.83 10.31
C TYR A 230 -4.57 7.91 10.75
N LEU A 231 -4.92 6.79 11.39
CA LEU A 231 -3.97 5.73 11.66
C LEU A 231 -3.49 5.13 10.33
N ILE A 232 -2.21 4.78 10.27
CA ILE A 232 -1.60 4.25 9.04
C ILE A 232 -1.99 2.79 8.81
N ALA A 233 -2.25 2.41 7.56
CA ALA A 233 -2.46 1.02 7.14
C ALA A 233 -1.15 0.31 6.75
N THR A 234 -0.06 1.07 6.65
CA THR A 234 1.30 0.64 6.28
C THR A 234 2.30 1.76 6.58
N SER A 235 3.54 1.43 6.95
CA SER A 235 4.63 2.42 7.09
C SER A 235 4.98 3.10 5.76
N GLU A 236 4.63 2.51 4.61
CA GLU A 236 4.75 3.14 3.28
C GLU A 236 4.07 4.52 3.20
N GLN A 237 2.93 4.71 3.86
CA GLN A 237 2.17 5.96 3.82
C GLN A 237 2.98 7.13 4.42
N PRO A 238 3.48 7.06 5.67
CA PRO A 238 4.31 8.13 6.21
C PRO A 238 5.71 8.16 5.60
N LEU A 239 6.30 7.02 5.20
CA LEU A 239 7.63 6.98 4.58
C LEU A 239 7.65 7.68 3.22
N SER A 240 6.60 7.51 2.41
CA SER A 240 6.47 8.24 1.15
C SER A 240 6.37 9.74 1.38
N ALA A 241 5.68 10.17 2.44
CA ALA A 241 5.52 11.58 2.78
C ALA A 241 6.74 12.24 3.47
N LEU A 242 7.77 11.48 3.86
CA LEU A 242 8.95 12.03 4.56
C LEU A 242 9.65 13.14 3.77
N HIS A 243 9.67 13.01 2.44
CA HIS A 243 10.33 13.93 1.53
C HIS A 243 9.34 14.88 0.81
N ASP A 244 8.14 15.08 1.35
CA ASP A 244 7.13 15.97 0.74
C ASP A 244 7.73 17.35 0.44
N SER A 245 7.53 17.81 -0.79
CA SER A 245 8.02 19.08 -1.32
C SER A 245 9.55 19.24 -1.41
N GLU A 246 10.32 18.16 -1.24
CA GLU A 246 11.78 18.18 -1.40
C GLU A 246 12.24 18.09 -2.86
N TRP A 247 13.51 18.42 -3.09
CA TRP A 247 14.16 18.31 -4.39
C TRP A 247 15.46 17.52 -4.28
N LEU A 248 15.37 16.23 -4.59
CA LEU A 248 16.47 15.28 -4.44
C LEU A 248 17.45 15.34 -5.62
N GLN A 249 18.74 15.17 -5.31
CA GLN A 249 19.85 15.15 -6.26
C GLN A 249 20.33 13.72 -6.53
N ASP A 250 21.08 13.56 -7.62
CA ASP A 250 21.60 12.27 -8.09
C ASP A 250 22.35 11.48 -7.01
N LYS A 251 23.21 12.17 -6.24
CA LYS A 251 24.05 11.60 -5.18
C LYS A 251 23.29 11.09 -3.95
N GLU A 252 22.02 11.47 -3.81
CA GLU A 252 21.19 11.09 -2.66
C GLU A 252 20.42 9.79 -2.94
N LEU A 253 20.34 9.38 -4.22
CA LEU A 253 19.56 8.23 -4.66
C LEU A 253 20.45 7.01 -4.96
N PRO A 254 20.01 5.78 -4.66
CA PRO A 254 18.70 5.45 -4.09
C PRO A 254 18.64 5.66 -2.56
N ILE A 255 17.53 6.19 -2.06
CA ILE A 255 17.21 6.22 -0.62
C ILE A 255 16.44 4.96 -0.29
N LYS A 256 16.91 4.19 0.69
CA LYS A 256 16.33 2.89 1.09
C LYS A 256 15.95 2.91 2.57
N TYR A 257 14.68 2.74 2.88
CA TYR A 257 14.17 2.66 4.25
C TYR A 257 13.68 1.26 4.60
N ALA A 258 14.10 0.77 5.76
CA ALA A 258 13.51 -0.39 6.43
C ALA A 258 12.48 0.11 7.44
N GLY A 259 11.24 0.23 6.99
CA GLY A 259 10.12 0.78 7.75
C GLY A 259 9.54 -0.21 8.75
N TYR A 260 9.56 0.11 10.04
CA TYR A 260 8.86 -0.64 11.07
C TYR A 260 7.68 0.15 11.62
N SER A 261 6.48 -0.41 11.57
CA SER A 261 5.33 0.14 12.28
C SER A 261 4.28 -0.92 12.60
N THR A 262 3.46 -0.62 13.60
CA THR A 262 2.12 -1.20 13.71
C THR A 262 1.24 -0.61 12.61
N CYS A 263 0.45 -1.46 11.98
CA CYS A 263 -0.46 -1.16 10.89
C CYS A 263 -1.90 -1.37 11.35
N TYR A 264 -2.79 -0.46 10.97
CA TYR A 264 -4.19 -0.48 11.36
C TYR A 264 -5.10 -0.57 10.14
N ARG A 265 -5.95 -1.58 10.07
CA ARG A 265 -6.89 -1.79 8.96
C ARG A 265 -8.29 -2.15 9.45
N LYS A 266 -9.30 -1.41 9.00
CA LYS A 266 -10.71 -1.70 9.29
C LYS A 266 -11.16 -3.06 8.74
N GLU A 267 -10.53 -3.54 7.67
CA GLU A 267 -10.83 -4.83 7.02
C GLU A 267 -12.32 -5.01 6.67
N ALA A 268 -12.99 -3.92 6.27
CA ALA A 268 -14.40 -3.92 5.92
C ALA A 268 -14.70 -4.94 4.80
N GLY A 269 -15.68 -5.82 5.02
CA GLY A 269 -16.14 -6.79 4.00
C GLY A 269 -15.41 -8.12 3.94
N SER A 270 -14.41 -8.37 4.79
CA SER A 270 -13.75 -9.69 4.87
C SER A 270 -14.41 -10.60 5.93
N HIS A 271 -14.85 -11.79 5.54
CA HIS A 271 -15.42 -12.82 6.44
C HIS A 271 -14.85 -14.20 6.08
N GLY A 272 -14.99 -15.18 6.97
CA GLY A 272 -14.63 -16.58 6.70
C GLY A 272 -13.29 -17.02 7.30
N LYS A 273 -12.65 -18.02 6.67
CA LYS A 273 -11.46 -18.72 7.21
C LYS A 273 -10.26 -17.81 7.47
N ASP A 274 -10.09 -16.77 6.64
CA ASP A 274 -9.03 -15.78 6.82
C ASP A 274 -9.15 -14.99 8.14
N ALA A 275 -10.33 -14.96 8.77
CA ALA A 275 -10.55 -14.28 10.04
C ALA A 275 -10.16 -15.10 11.28
N TRP A 276 -9.64 -16.33 11.11
CA TRP A 276 -9.18 -17.15 12.23
C TRP A 276 -7.80 -16.70 12.71
N GLY A 277 -7.56 -16.85 14.02
CA GLY A 277 -6.28 -16.52 14.65
C GLY A 277 -5.86 -15.07 14.40
N ILE A 278 -4.62 -14.89 13.95
CA ILE A 278 -3.98 -13.59 13.71
C ILE A 278 -3.63 -13.34 12.23
N PHE A 279 -4.18 -14.14 11.30
CA PHE A 279 -3.83 -14.04 9.87
C PHE A 279 -4.37 -12.77 9.19
N ARG A 280 -5.61 -12.38 9.55
CA ARG A 280 -6.26 -11.14 9.11
C ARG A 280 -6.91 -10.44 10.31
N VAL A 281 -6.25 -9.41 10.80
CA VAL A 281 -6.62 -8.69 12.03
C VAL A 281 -6.57 -7.18 11.80
N HIS A 282 -7.14 -6.41 12.73
CA HIS A 282 -7.19 -4.95 12.64
C HIS A 282 -5.87 -4.26 12.96
N GLN A 283 -5.02 -4.91 13.75
CA GLN A 283 -3.74 -4.41 14.21
C GLN A 283 -2.67 -5.49 13.99
N PHE A 284 -1.57 -5.15 13.34
CA PHE A 284 -0.46 -6.07 13.09
C PHE A 284 0.84 -5.29 12.87
N GLU A 285 2.01 -5.90 13.11
CA GLU A 285 3.29 -5.30 12.81
C GLU A 285 3.78 -5.65 11.40
N LYS A 286 4.53 -4.71 10.80
CA LYS A 286 5.12 -4.91 9.48
C LYS A 286 6.50 -4.28 9.35
N ILE A 287 7.40 -5.02 8.72
CA ILE A 287 8.67 -4.53 8.17
C ILE A 287 8.49 -4.29 6.67
N GLU A 288 8.73 -3.06 6.24
CA GLU A 288 8.53 -2.57 4.88
C GLU A 288 9.86 -2.14 4.25
N GLN A 289 10.06 -2.51 2.99
CA GLN A 289 11.06 -1.91 2.13
C GLN A 289 10.42 -0.72 1.41
N PHE A 290 10.94 0.49 1.63
CA PHE A 290 10.55 1.66 0.84
C PHE A 290 11.76 2.25 0.15
N VAL A 291 11.68 2.48 -1.16
CA VAL A 291 12.82 2.96 -1.94
C VAL A 291 12.41 4.12 -2.84
N LEU A 292 13.18 5.21 -2.77
CA LEU A 292 13.16 6.30 -3.75
C LEU A 292 14.35 6.12 -4.69
N THR A 293 14.08 6.12 -5.99
CA THR A 293 15.08 5.86 -7.04
C THR A 293 15.06 6.93 -8.13
N LYS A 294 16.12 6.96 -8.94
CA LYS A 294 16.08 7.65 -10.24
C LYS A 294 15.05 6.96 -11.14
N PRO A 295 14.37 7.69 -12.03
CA PRO A 295 13.37 7.10 -12.93
C PRO A 295 13.86 5.89 -13.72
N GLU A 296 15.09 5.95 -14.23
CA GLU A 296 15.77 4.93 -15.03
C GLU A 296 16.09 3.65 -14.25
N ASP A 297 16.31 3.74 -12.93
CA ASP A 297 16.75 2.61 -12.09
C ASP A 297 15.60 1.84 -11.45
N SER A 298 14.38 2.38 -11.48
CA SER A 298 13.27 1.85 -10.66
C SER A 298 12.88 0.41 -10.97
N TRP A 299 13.01 -0.02 -12.23
CA TRP A 299 12.67 -1.40 -12.61
C TRP A 299 13.70 -2.42 -12.13
N GLN A 300 14.97 -2.03 -12.05
CA GLN A 300 15.99 -2.89 -11.42
C GLN A 300 15.74 -2.96 -9.91
N ALA A 301 15.49 -1.81 -9.27
CA ALA A 301 15.18 -1.76 -7.85
C ALA A 301 13.93 -2.59 -7.47
N PHE A 302 12.92 -2.65 -8.36
CA PHE A 302 11.74 -3.49 -8.19
C PHE A 302 12.08 -4.98 -8.10
N GLU A 303 12.93 -5.48 -9.01
CA GLU A 303 13.37 -6.87 -9.00
C GLU A 303 14.30 -7.14 -7.79
N ASP A 304 15.17 -6.19 -7.42
CA ASP A 304 16.03 -6.28 -6.22
C ASP A 304 15.20 -6.37 -4.92
N MET A 305 14.16 -5.53 -4.78
CA MET A 305 13.26 -5.53 -3.62
C MET A 305 12.49 -6.85 -3.49
N MET A 306 12.04 -7.41 -4.62
CA MET A 306 11.42 -8.73 -4.62
C MET A 306 12.44 -9.82 -4.25
N SER A 307 13.68 -9.76 -4.76
CA SER A 307 14.74 -10.70 -4.39
C SER A 307 15.06 -10.66 -2.90
N ASN A 308 15.06 -9.47 -2.28
CA ASN A 308 15.23 -9.35 -0.83
C ASN A 308 14.14 -10.08 -0.05
N SER A 309 12.88 -9.93 -0.45
CA SER A 309 11.77 -10.67 0.17
C SER A 309 11.90 -12.18 -0.09
N GLU A 310 12.25 -12.62 -1.30
CA GLU A 310 12.52 -14.03 -1.58
C GLU A 310 13.59 -14.61 -0.65
N GLU A 311 14.75 -13.96 -0.55
CA GLU A 311 15.86 -14.39 0.31
C GLU A 311 15.44 -14.48 1.78
N PHE A 312 14.63 -13.53 2.26
CA PHE A 312 14.07 -13.56 3.61
C PHE A 312 13.20 -14.80 3.83
N TYR A 313 12.23 -15.08 2.95
CA TYR A 313 11.36 -16.26 3.10
C TYR A 313 12.10 -17.59 2.88
N LYS A 314 13.15 -17.61 2.03
CA LYS A 314 14.05 -18.77 1.90
C LYS A 314 14.81 -19.04 3.18
N SER A 315 15.32 -18.01 3.84
CA SER A 315 16.05 -18.13 5.11
C SER A 315 15.17 -18.65 6.25
N LEU A 316 13.85 -18.38 6.18
CA LEU A 316 12.84 -18.92 7.08
C LEU A 316 12.36 -20.33 6.67
N GLY A 317 12.87 -20.90 5.57
CA GLY A 317 12.47 -22.23 5.09
C GLY A 317 11.01 -22.34 4.65
N LEU A 318 10.36 -21.23 4.27
CA LEU A 318 8.92 -21.21 3.94
C LEU A 318 8.72 -21.37 2.42
N PRO A 319 8.01 -22.42 1.94
CA PRO A 319 7.74 -22.58 0.52
C PRO A 319 6.84 -21.46 0.01
N TYR A 320 7.08 -21.00 -1.22
CA TYR A 320 6.30 -19.90 -1.81
C TYR A 320 6.23 -19.96 -3.34
N GLN A 321 5.33 -19.16 -3.87
CA GLN A 321 5.27 -18.79 -5.28
C GLN A 321 5.25 -17.27 -5.45
N ILE A 322 5.74 -16.80 -6.60
CA ILE A 322 5.62 -15.39 -7.01
C ILE A 322 4.62 -15.32 -8.14
N VAL A 323 3.66 -14.42 -7.97
CA VAL A 323 2.63 -14.16 -8.97
C VAL A 323 2.65 -12.70 -9.41
N ALA A 324 2.48 -12.47 -10.71
CA ALA A 324 2.29 -11.12 -11.25
C ALA A 324 0.80 -10.79 -11.24
N ILE A 325 0.46 -9.70 -10.55
CA ILE A 325 -0.92 -9.29 -10.34
C ILE A 325 -1.49 -8.69 -11.61
N VAL A 326 -2.68 -9.15 -11.99
CA VAL A 326 -3.40 -8.67 -13.17
C VAL A 326 -3.79 -7.21 -13.03
N SER A 327 -3.85 -6.50 -14.16
CA SER A 327 -4.13 -5.06 -14.23
C SER A 327 -5.38 -4.61 -13.48
N GLY A 328 -6.47 -5.38 -13.54
CA GLY A 328 -7.73 -5.06 -12.83
C GLY A 328 -7.74 -5.33 -11.33
N ALA A 329 -6.61 -5.79 -10.76
CA ALA A 329 -6.43 -5.97 -9.33
C ALA A 329 -5.30 -5.07 -8.77
N LEU A 330 -4.67 -4.25 -9.62
CA LEU A 330 -3.71 -3.24 -9.19
C LEU A 330 -4.46 -2.06 -8.59
N ASN A 331 -3.92 -1.52 -7.50
CA ASN A 331 -4.34 -0.22 -6.99
C ASN A 331 -3.88 0.89 -7.95
N ASN A 332 -4.48 2.08 -7.85
CA ASN A 332 -4.24 3.21 -8.77
C ASN A 332 -2.77 3.60 -8.91
N ALA A 333 -1.98 3.48 -7.84
CA ALA A 333 -0.57 3.89 -7.81
C ALA A 333 0.39 2.90 -8.46
N ALA A 334 0.11 1.59 -8.41
CA ALA A 334 1.09 0.58 -8.84
C ALA A 334 1.10 0.40 -10.35
N ALA A 335 2.24 0.63 -11.01
CA ALA A 335 2.44 0.34 -12.44
C ALA A 335 2.64 -1.17 -12.71
N LYS A 336 3.21 -1.88 -11.74
CA LYS A 336 3.39 -3.34 -11.71
C LYS A 336 3.44 -3.79 -10.26
N LYS A 337 2.87 -4.96 -9.97
CA LYS A 337 2.87 -5.58 -8.65
C LYS A 337 3.20 -7.07 -8.74
N TYR A 338 4.08 -7.52 -7.87
CA TYR A 338 4.31 -8.93 -7.58
C TYR A 338 3.82 -9.25 -6.17
N ASP A 339 3.16 -10.40 -6.02
CA ASP A 339 2.89 -10.97 -4.71
C ASP A 339 3.73 -12.24 -4.51
N LEU A 340 4.33 -12.38 -3.33
CA LEU A 340 4.85 -13.65 -2.87
C LEU A 340 3.80 -14.27 -1.96
N GLU A 341 3.31 -15.41 -2.39
CA GLU A 341 2.30 -16.19 -1.71
C GLU A 341 2.98 -17.43 -1.12
N ALA A 342 2.96 -17.58 0.21
CA ALA A 342 3.58 -18.71 0.90
C ALA A 342 2.59 -19.87 1.07
N TRP A 343 3.11 -21.10 1.12
CA TRP A 343 2.31 -22.31 1.26
C TRP A 343 1.83 -22.51 2.71
N PHE A 344 0.52 -22.68 2.88
CA PHE A 344 -0.10 -23.03 4.16
C PHE A 344 -0.57 -24.49 4.14
N PRO A 345 0.16 -25.43 4.78
CA PRO A 345 -0.11 -26.87 4.65
C PRO A 345 -1.45 -27.33 5.23
N PHE A 346 -2.01 -26.64 6.24
CA PHE A 346 -3.36 -26.97 6.72
C PHE A 346 -4.42 -26.53 5.72
N GLN A 347 -4.28 -25.30 5.21
CA GLN A 347 -5.25 -24.70 4.29
C GLN A 347 -5.13 -25.28 2.87
N LYS A 348 -3.96 -25.86 2.54
CA LYS A 348 -3.60 -26.42 1.23
C LYS A 348 -3.70 -25.40 0.10
N GLU A 349 -3.29 -24.17 0.39
CA GLU A 349 -3.29 -23.07 -0.56
C GLU A 349 -2.10 -22.14 -0.32
N TYR A 350 -1.73 -21.42 -1.38
CA TYR A 350 -0.79 -20.31 -1.28
C TYR A 350 -1.53 -19.06 -0.80
N LYS A 351 -0.95 -18.36 0.16
CA LYS A 351 -1.50 -17.13 0.76
C LYS A 351 -0.50 -15.99 0.68
N GLU A 352 -0.98 -14.82 0.27
CA GLU A 352 -0.19 -13.61 0.17
C GLU A 352 0.47 -13.23 1.51
N LEU A 353 1.80 -13.17 1.53
CA LEU A 353 2.58 -12.62 2.64
C LEU A 353 3.31 -11.33 2.28
N VAL A 354 3.62 -11.14 0.99
CA VAL A 354 4.32 -9.96 0.49
C VAL A 354 3.62 -9.43 -0.74
N SER A 355 3.58 -8.10 -0.81
CA SER A 355 3.32 -7.34 -2.02
C SER A 355 4.51 -6.45 -2.31
N CYS A 356 5.00 -6.45 -3.54
CA CYS A 356 6.04 -5.55 -4.05
C CYS A 356 5.46 -4.76 -5.22
N SER A 357 5.53 -3.43 -5.17
CA SER A 357 4.96 -2.53 -6.17
C SER A 357 5.97 -1.48 -6.62
N ASN A 358 6.04 -1.25 -7.93
CA ASN A 358 6.68 -0.06 -8.50
C ASN A 358 5.59 0.96 -8.80
N CYS A 359 5.58 2.07 -8.06
CA CYS A 359 4.59 3.14 -8.23
C CYS A 359 5.08 4.24 -9.18
N THR A 360 6.28 4.11 -9.73
CA THR A 360 6.93 5.13 -10.57
C THR A 360 6.83 6.52 -9.92
N ASP A 361 6.45 7.57 -10.66
CA ASP A 361 6.32 8.91 -10.10
C ASP A 361 4.90 9.26 -9.60
N TYR A 362 3.99 8.30 -9.53
CA TYR A 362 2.58 8.56 -9.19
C TYR A 362 2.43 9.24 -7.81
N GLN A 363 3.12 8.71 -6.80
CA GLN A 363 3.05 9.23 -5.43
C GLN A 363 3.95 10.45 -5.26
N SER A 364 5.15 10.42 -5.83
CA SER A 364 6.12 11.52 -5.74
C SER A 364 5.62 12.80 -6.43
N ARG A 365 4.78 12.70 -7.46
CA ARG A 365 4.06 13.86 -8.04
C ARG A 365 3.09 14.50 -7.05
N ALA A 366 2.26 13.69 -6.39
CA ALA A 366 1.28 14.18 -5.41
C ALA A 366 1.97 14.83 -4.19
N LEU A 367 3.12 14.29 -3.80
CA LEU A 367 3.97 14.76 -2.72
C LEU A 367 5.01 15.81 -3.15
N GLU A 368 5.04 16.20 -4.43
CA GLU A 368 6.01 17.14 -4.98
C GLU A 368 7.50 16.81 -4.71
N ILE A 369 7.87 15.53 -4.69
CA ILE A 369 9.25 15.04 -4.49
C ILE A 369 10.00 15.02 -5.83
N ARG A 370 10.72 16.11 -6.09
CA ARG A 370 11.33 16.36 -7.41
C ARG A 370 12.73 15.75 -7.51
N TYR A 371 13.17 15.55 -8.74
CA TYR A 371 14.49 15.00 -9.07
C TYR A 371 15.29 15.91 -10.01
N GLY A 372 16.58 16.07 -9.74
CA GLY A 372 17.56 16.67 -10.66
C GLY A 372 17.81 18.17 -10.44
N ILE A 373 18.23 18.89 -11.49
CA ILE A 373 18.47 20.35 -11.43
C ILE A 373 17.38 21.04 -12.24
N LYS A 374 16.70 22.03 -11.65
CA LYS A 374 15.72 22.87 -12.36
C LYS A 374 16.41 23.69 -13.44
N LYS A 375 16.25 23.35 -14.72
CA LYS A 375 16.66 24.24 -15.81
C LYS A 375 15.50 25.18 -16.15
N ALA A 376 15.82 26.42 -16.47
CA ALA A 376 14.80 27.42 -16.86
C ALA A 376 14.02 27.02 -18.12
N THR A 377 14.59 26.12 -18.93
CA THR A 377 14.02 25.59 -20.18
C THR A 377 13.13 24.36 -19.98
N ASP A 378 13.11 23.77 -18.79
CA ASP A 378 12.36 22.53 -18.57
C ASP A 378 10.85 22.79 -18.57
N LEU A 379 10.16 22.18 -19.53
CA LEU A 379 8.71 22.26 -19.67
C LEU A 379 7.98 21.35 -18.67
N LYS A 380 8.63 20.27 -18.21
CA LYS A 380 8.12 19.31 -17.22
C LYS A 380 9.08 19.21 -16.05
N LYS A 381 8.51 19.06 -14.84
CA LYS A 381 9.30 18.66 -13.66
C LYS A 381 9.56 17.16 -13.75
N THR A 382 10.77 16.76 -13.39
CA THR A 382 11.11 15.35 -13.17
C THR A 382 10.93 15.03 -11.69
N TYR A 383 10.41 13.84 -11.40
CA TYR A 383 10.14 13.35 -10.05
C TYR A 383 10.88 12.03 -9.85
N VAL A 384 11.21 11.70 -8.60
CA VAL A 384 11.77 10.39 -8.27
C VAL A 384 10.75 9.28 -8.45
N HIS A 385 11.20 8.04 -8.63
CA HIS A 385 10.32 6.88 -8.61
C HIS A 385 10.24 6.30 -7.19
N ALA A 386 9.02 6.03 -6.72
CA ALA A 386 8.75 5.42 -5.42
C ALA A 386 8.35 3.95 -5.57
N LEU A 387 8.94 3.10 -4.73
CA LEU A 387 8.67 1.67 -4.66
C LEU A 387 8.44 1.26 -3.22
N ASN A 388 7.55 0.28 -3.03
CA ASN A 388 7.27 -0.32 -1.74
C ASN A 388 7.20 -1.84 -1.86
N ALA A 389 7.70 -2.54 -0.85
CA ALA A 389 7.54 -3.98 -0.75
C ALA A 389 7.50 -4.42 0.71
N THR A 390 6.53 -5.26 1.06
CA THR A 390 6.55 -5.93 2.36
C THR A 390 7.80 -6.82 2.45
N LEU A 391 8.57 -6.70 3.52
CA LEU A 391 9.53 -7.74 3.90
C LEU A 391 8.84 -8.81 4.74
N CYS A 392 8.15 -8.39 5.79
CA CYS A 392 7.48 -9.29 6.72
C CYS A 392 6.29 -8.60 7.40
N ALA A 393 5.07 -9.04 7.09
CA ALA A 393 3.92 -8.82 7.97
C ALA A 393 3.97 -9.91 9.07
N THR A 394 4.30 -9.52 10.30
CA THR A 394 4.87 -10.46 11.27
C THR A 394 3.85 -11.48 11.77
N GLU A 395 2.62 -11.09 12.04
CA GLU A 395 1.54 -12.00 12.48
C GLU A 395 1.15 -12.97 11.37
N ARG A 396 1.07 -12.51 10.11
CA ARG A 396 0.73 -13.37 8.98
C ARG A 396 1.88 -14.35 8.66
N THR A 397 3.12 -13.87 8.77
CA THR A 397 4.32 -14.71 8.63
C THR A 397 4.39 -15.73 9.76
N LEU A 398 4.07 -15.34 10.99
CA LEU A 398 3.99 -16.22 12.14
C LEU A 398 2.97 -17.34 11.89
N CYS A 399 1.79 -17.05 11.33
CA CYS A 399 0.84 -18.10 10.94
C CYS A 399 1.46 -19.13 9.98
N CYS A 400 2.26 -18.68 9.00
CA CYS A 400 2.94 -19.57 8.06
C CYS A 400 4.02 -20.41 8.74
N VAL A 401 4.81 -19.81 9.63
CA VAL A 401 5.81 -20.51 10.46
C VAL A 401 5.14 -21.59 11.31
N LEU A 402 4.07 -21.25 12.01
CA LEU A 402 3.33 -22.18 12.87
C LEU A 402 2.84 -23.41 12.11
N GLU A 403 2.32 -23.23 10.88
CA GLU A 403 1.87 -24.37 10.08
C GLU A 403 3.04 -25.21 9.53
N ASN A 404 4.12 -24.58 9.08
CA ASN A 404 5.23 -25.27 8.44
C ASN A 404 6.22 -25.93 9.42
N TYR A 405 6.33 -25.43 10.65
CA TYR A 405 7.29 -25.89 11.66
C TYR A 405 6.68 -26.75 12.78
N GLN A 406 5.38 -27.05 12.73
CA GLN A 406 4.75 -27.90 13.75
C GLN A 406 5.20 -29.36 13.70
N ARG A 407 5.31 -29.95 14.88
CA ARG A 407 5.46 -31.37 15.19
C ARG A 407 4.24 -31.84 16.00
N GLU A 408 4.20 -33.12 16.35
CA GLU A 408 3.08 -33.71 17.11
C GLU A 408 2.92 -33.08 18.51
N ASP A 409 4.04 -32.72 19.12
CA ASP A 409 4.19 -32.29 20.50
C ASP A 409 4.59 -30.81 20.65
N GLY A 410 4.78 -30.06 19.56
CA GLY A 410 5.14 -28.64 19.63
C GLY A 410 5.48 -28.03 18.28
N ILE A 411 6.33 -27.01 18.28
CA ILE A 411 6.89 -26.40 17.07
C ILE A 411 8.41 -26.32 17.14
N GLU A 412 9.06 -26.57 16.01
CA GLU A 412 10.48 -26.21 15.84
C GLU A 412 10.61 -24.71 15.63
N VAL A 413 11.61 -24.09 16.24
CA VAL A 413 11.90 -22.67 16.04
C VAL A 413 12.81 -22.54 14.81
N PRO A 414 12.44 -21.75 13.78
CA PRO A 414 13.32 -21.48 12.65
C PRO A 414 14.68 -20.98 13.13
N GLU A 415 15.76 -21.57 12.60
CA GLU A 415 17.12 -21.35 13.08
C GLU A 415 17.48 -19.86 13.18
N VAL A 416 17.17 -19.10 12.12
CA VAL A 416 17.44 -17.65 12.04
C VAL A 416 16.73 -16.81 13.10
N LEU A 417 15.64 -17.32 13.70
CA LEU A 417 14.87 -16.63 14.73
C LEU A 417 15.37 -16.92 16.14
N ARG A 418 16.08 -18.03 16.37
CA ARG A 418 16.44 -18.51 17.72
C ARG A 418 17.21 -17.48 18.52
N LYS A 419 18.16 -16.78 17.91
CA LYS A 419 18.99 -15.75 18.59
C LYS A 419 18.18 -14.57 19.15
N TYR A 420 16.95 -14.37 18.68
CA TYR A 420 16.06 -13.30 19.10
C TYR A 420 15.06 -13.69 20.19
N ILE A 421 15.03 -14.97 20.56
CA ILE A 421 14.09 -15.50 21.55
C ILE A 421 14.88 -15.80 22.84
N PRO A 422 14.39 -15.39 24.03
CA PRO A 422 15.05 -15.72 25.29
C PRO A 422 15.29 -17.22 25.45
N GLY A 423 16.51 -17.60 25.82
CA GLY A 423 16.93 -19.00 25.94
C GLY A 423 17.29 -19.68 24.61
N GLN A 424 17.13 -18.99 23.48
CA GLN A 424 17.41 -19.49 22.13
C GLN A 424 16.84 -20.90 21.86
N PRO A 425 15.56 -21.15 22.21
CA PRO A 425 15.00 -22.49 22.14
C PRO A 425 15.00 -23.00 20.69
N GLU A 426 15.39 -24.25 20.52
CA GLU A 426 15.27 -24.94 19.23
C GLU A 426 13.86 -25.49 19.00
N PHE A 427 13.13 -25.74 20.09
CA PHE A 427 11.82 -26.36 20.11
C PHE A 427 10.94 -25.75 21.20
N LEU A 428 9.65 -25.58 20.90
CA LEU A 428 8.64 -25.07 21.82
C LEU A 428 7.53 -26.12 21.98
N PRO A 429 7.41 -26.78 23.15
CA PRO A 429 6.40 -27.80 23.37
C PRO A 429 4.99 -27.19 23.51
N TYR A 430 3.98 -27.96 23.13
CA TYR A 430 2.59 -27.62 23.43
C TYR A 430 2.33 -27.69 24.94
N THR A 431 1.65 -26.68 25.45
CA THR A 431 1.30 -26.52 26.87
C THR A 431 -0.21 -26.66 27.11
N LYS A 432 -1.02 -26.56 26.05
CA LYS A 432 -2.47 -26.70 26.10
C LYS A 432 -2.99 -27.79 25.18
N GLU A 433 -4.01 -28.49 25.66
CA GLU A 433 -4.82 -29.39 24.86
C GLU A 433 -5.93 -28.63 24.13
N LEU A 434 -6.27 -29.08 22.93
CA LEU A 434 -7.36 -28.49 22.17
C LEU A 434 -8.72 -29.07 22.64
N PRO A 435 -9.82 -28.30 22.52
CA PRO A 435 -11.17 -28.83 22.72
C PRO A 435 -11.49 -29.97 21.75
N LYS A 436 -12.45 -30.85 22.09
CA LYS A 436 -12.82 -32.02 21.26
C LYS A 436 -13.34 -31.65 19.86
N ASP A 437 -14.00 -30.49 19.71
CA ASP A 437 -14.61 -30.02 18.46
C ASP A 437 -13.81 -28.90 17.76
N THR A 438 -12.54 -29.19 17.50
CA THR A 438 -11.62 -28.31 16.78
C THR A 438 -11.93 -28.12 15.31
N THR A 439 -11.39 -27.05 14.73
CA THR A 439 -11.46 -26.79 13.29
C THR A 439 -10.81 -27.94 12.52
N SER A 440 -9.62 -28.37 12.94
CA SER A 440 -8.92 -29.50 12.32
C SER A 440 -9.66 -30.83 12.44
N SER A 441 -10.34 -31.10 13.56
CA SER A 441 -11.12 -32.34 13.71
C SER A 441 -12.36 -32.35 12.81
N LYS A 442 -13.02 -31.21 12.64
CA LYS A 442 -14.16 -31.04 11.73
C LYS A 442 -13.75 -31.21 10.26
N THR A 443 -12.61 -30.66 9.86
CA THR A 443 -12.08 -30.84 8.49
C THR A 443 -11.71 -32.30 8.20
N LYS A 444 -11.16 -33.04 9.18
CA LYS A 444 -10.92 -34.49 9.05
C LYS A 444 -12.23 -35.28 8.95
N LYS A 445 -13.24 -34.98 9.77
CA LYS A 445 -14.56 -35.64 9.73
C LYS A 445 -15.28 -35.43 8.40
N ALA A 446 -15.26 -34.22 7.85
CA ALA A 446 -15.87 -33.91 6.55
C ALA A 446 -15.27 -34.74 5.40
N LYS A 447 -13.96 -35.04 5.45
CA LYS A 447 -13.30 -35.93 4.48
C LYS A 447 -13.60 -37.41 4.70
N GLY A 448 -13.86 -37.85 5.94
CA GLY A 448 -14.23 -39.24 6.24
C GLY A 448 -15.60 -39.65 5.72
N THR A 449 -16.48 -38.70 5.40
CA THR A 449 -17.82 -38.93 4.84
C THR A 449 -17.87 -38.94 3.31
N GLU A 450 -16.77 -38.60 2.61
CA GLU A 450 -16.65 -38.65 1.14
C GLU A 450 -15.77 -39.84 0.67
N ALA A 451 -16.00 -41.04 1.22
CA ALA A 451 -15.51 -42.27 0.60
C ALA A 451 -16.51 -42.68 -0.50
N PRO A 452 -16.09 -42.94 -1.75
CA PRO A 452 -17.01 -43.31 -2.82
C PRO A 452 -17.60 -44.68 -2.50
N THR A 453 -18.92 -44.74 -2.37
CA THR A 453 -19.69 -45.97 -2.32
C THR A 453 -19.46 -46.74 -3.63
N GLN A 454 -18.52 -47.68 -3.64
CA GLN A 454 -18.48 -48.75 -4.63
C GLN A 454 -19.75 -49.60 -4.45
N LYS A 455 -20.83 -49.21 -5.12
CA LYS A 455 -22.01 -50.06 -5.30
C LYS A 455 -21.81 -50.93 -6.53
N MET A 456 -21.45 -52.17 -6.25
CA MET A 456 -21.65 -53.42 -7.01
C MET A 456 -22.28 -53.28 -8.41
N GLU A 457 -21.47 -53.45 -9.44
CA GLU A 457 -21.92 -54.04 -10.71
C GLU A 457 -21.74 -55.55 -10.61
N ASN A 458 -22.81 -56.24 -10.25
CA ASN A 458 -22.98 -57.66 -10.51
C ASN A 458 -24.45 -57.88 -10.93
N LEU A 459 -24.69 -57.77 -12.23
CA LEU A 459 -25.86 -58.36 -12.88
C LEU A 459 -25.42 -58.78 -14.29
N LYS A 460 -25.01 -60.05 -14.39
CA LYS A 460 -25.20 -60.86 -15.59
C LYS A 460 -26.61 -61.43 -15.52
N VAL A 461 -27.47 -61.09 -16.48
CA VAL A 461 -28.12 -61.94 -17.51
C VAL A 461 -28.96 -61.00 -18.36
#